data_AF-A0A3R7UWC1-F1
#
_entry.id   AF-A0A3R7UWC1-F1
#
_cell.length_a   1.000
_cell.length_b   1.000
_cell.length_c   1.000
_cell.angle_alpha   90.00
_cell.angle_beta   90.00
_cell.angle_gamma   90.00
#
_symmetry.space_group_name_H-M   'P 1'
#
loop_
_entity.id
_entity.type
_entity.pdbx_description
1 polymer ?
#
loop_
_entity_poly.entity_id
_entity_poly.type
_entity_poly.pdbx_seq_one_letter_code
_entity_poly.pdbx_strand_id
1 'polypeptide(L)'
;MSWKSFFTKQKKQDLDEGLEKTKKSFFSKIANTVAGKSKIDEEVLDNLEEVLVSSDVSVKTTLKIINRLEQRVKKDKYVGVNELNEILKT
;
A
#
# COMPACT_ATOMS: atom_id res chain seq x y z
N MET A 1 -16.86 -20.98 -12.10
CA MET A 1 -17.68 -20.80 -10.88
C MET A 1 -17.41 -19.40 -10.32
N SER A 2 -18.44 -18.56 -10.29
CA SER A 2 -18.35 -17.10 -10.38
C SER A 2 -18.24 -16.41 -9.00
N TRP A 3 -17.02 -16.16 -8.52
CA TRP A 3 -16.81 -15.25 -7.38
C TRP A 3 -16.81 -13.77 -7.80
N LYS A 4 -16.57 -13.50 -9.09
CA LYS A 4 -16.53 -12.12 -9.64
C LYS A 4 -17.91 -11.45 -9.78
N SER A 5 -19.01 -12.18 -9.58
CA SER A 5 -20.39 -11.67 -9.71
C SER A 5 -20.97 -11.03 -8.44
N PHE A 6 -20.24 -10.98 -7.33
CA PHE A 6 -20.76 -10.48 -6.04
C PHE A 6 -20.54 -8.98 -5.78
N PHE A 7 -19.76 -8.29 -6.61
CA PHE A 7 -19.48 -6.86 -6.47
C PHE A 7 -20.34 -6.03 -7.43
N THR A 8 -21.52 -5.59 -6.96
CA THR A 8 -22.28 -4.54 -7.62
C THR A 8 -21.61 -3.18 -7.41
N LYS A 9 -21.82 -2.22 -8.31
CA LYS A 9 -21.27 -0.85 -8.21
C LYS A 9 -21.62 -0.18 -6.85
N GLN A 10 -22.81 -0.46 -6.34
CA GLN A 10 -23.28 0.00 -5.03
C GLN A 10 -22.45 -0.56 -3.87
N LYS A 11 -22.26 -1.90 -3.81
CA LYS A 11 -21.45 -2.54 -2.75
C LYS A 11 -20.00 -2.07 -2.74
N LYS A 12 -19.45 -1.71 -3.91
CA LYS A 12 -18.12 -1.12 -4.00
C LYS A 12 -18.08 0.28 -3.37
N GLN A 13 -19.08 1.12 -3.64
CA GLN A 13 -19.19 2.44 -3.03
C GLN A 13 -19.35 2.37 -1.51
N ASP A 14 -20.23 1.50 -1.02
CA ASP A 14 -20.47 1.33 0.42
C ASP A 14 -19.19 0.83 1.14
N LEU A 15 -18.42 -0.06 0.50
CA LEU A 15 -17.14 -0.55 1.03
C LEU A 15 -16.05 0.54 0.99
N ASP A 16 -15.97 1.32 -0.08
CA ASP A 16 -15.02 2.42 -0.24
C ASP A 16 -15.28 3.51 0.82
N GLU A 17 -16.55 3.84 1.10
CA GLU A 17 -16.95 4.74 2.19
C GLU A 17 -16.63 4.16 3.57
N GLY A 18 -16.97 2.89 3.82
CA GLY A 18 -16.74 2.23 5.10
C GLY A 18 -15.25 2.13 5.47
N LEU A 19 -14.37 1.99 4.48
CA LEU A 19 -12.92 1.88 4.66
C LEU A 19 -12.18 3.22 4.50
N GLU A 20 -12.88 4.32 4.23
CA GLU A 20 -12.26 5.62 3.93
C GLU A 20 -11.33 6.09 5.06
N LYS A 21 -11.77 5.92 6.32
CA LYS A 21 -10.97 6.30 7.51
C LYS A 21 -9.71 5.46 7.65
N THR A 22 -9.83 4.14 7.50
CA THR A 22 -8.70 3.21 7.57
C THR A 22 -7.69 3.53 6.47
N LYS A 23 -8.20 3.76 5.25
CA LYS A 23 -7.40 4.14 4.09
C LYS A 23 -6.63 5.44 4.35
N LYS A 24 -7.32 6.49 4.81
CA LYS A 24 -6.70 7.78 5.16
C LYS A 24 -5.63 7.62 6.25
N SER A 25 -5.95 6.94 7.36
CA SER A 25 -5.01 6.76 8.47
C SER A 25 -3.76 5.99 8.05
N PHE A 26 -3.94 4.90 7.30
CA PHE A 26 -2.83 4.09 6.78
C PHE A 26 -1.92 4.90 5.85
N PHE A 27 -2.50 5.63 4.88
CA PHE A 27 -1.71 6.45 3.96
C PHE A 27 -1.05 7.64 4.65
N SER A 28 -1.69 8.26 5.65
CA SER A 28 -1.07 9.33 6.44
C SER A 28 0.14 8.82 7.23
N LYS A 29 0.07 7.61 7.81
CA LYS A 29 1.23 7.00 8.49
C LYS A 29 2.38 6.81 7.52
N ILE A 30 2.12 6.20 6.36
CA ILE A 30 3.13 6.00 5.32
C ILE A 30 3.73 7.34 4.87
N ALA A 31 2.89 8.32 4.53
CA ALA A 31 3.32 9.63 4.07
C ALA A 31 4.25 10.34 5.07
N ASN A 32 4.03 10.15 6.38
CA ASN A 32 4.91 10.69 7.41
C ASN A 32 6.25 9.94 7.49
N THR A 33 6.28 8.60 7.35
CA THR A 33 7.52 7.82 7.40
C THR A 33 8.44 8.07 6.21
N VAL A 34 7.87 8.49 5.08
CA VAL A 34 8.59 8.77 3.84
C VAL A 34 8.80 10.27 3.60
N ALA A 35 8.35 11.12 4.53
CA ALA A 35 8.48 12.56 4.42
C ALA A 35 9.96 12.99 4.33
N GLY A 36 10.30 13.77 3.31
CA GLY A 36 11.68 14.21 3.05
C GLY A 36 12.53 13.20 2.27
N LYS A 37 12.02 12.00 1.96
CA LYS A 37 12.66 11.05 1.04
C LYS A 37 12.16 11.30 -0.38
N SER A 38 13.07 11.31 -1.36
CA SER A 38 12.72 11.53 -2.78
C SER A 38 12.57 10.24 -3.57
N LYS A 39 13.05 9.11 -3.03
CA LYS A 39 13.07 7.80 -3.67
C LYS A 39 12.64 6.73 -2.69
N ILE A 40 12.10 5.64 -3.21
CA ILE A 40 11.92 4.41 -2.45
C ILE A 40 13.27 3.69 -2.39
N ASP A 41 13.93 3.79 -1.24
CA ASP A 41 15.16 3.08 -0.88
C ASP A 41 14.87 2.03 0.20
N GLU A 42 15.91 1.32 0.65
CA GLU A 42 15.80 0.25 1.66
C GLU A 42 15.19 0.77 2.98
N GLU A 43 15.58 1.97 3.42
CA GLU A 43 15.04 2.61 4.62
C GLU A 43 13.54 2.89 4.51
N VAL A 44 13.06 3.33 3.35
CA VAL A 44 11.63 3.51 3.08
C VAL A 44 10.88 2.18 3.12
N LEU A 45 11.48 1.08 2.62
CA LEU A 45 10.85 -0.23 2.61
C LEU A 45 10.75 -0.83 4.02
N ASP A 46 11.78 -0.68 4.84
CA ASP A 46 11.79 -1.11 6.24
C ASP A 46 10.72 -0.37 7.06
N ASN A 47 10.65 0.95 6.89
CA ASN A 47 9.63 1.79 7.52
C ASN A 47 8.21 1.37 7.10
N LEU A 48 8.03 1.01 5.83
CA LEU A 48 6.74 0.53 5.32
C LEU A 48 6.37 -0.83 5.89
N GLU A 49 7.35 -1.73 6.08
CA GLU A 49 7.15 -3.02 6.73
C GLU A 49 6.63 -2.85 8.16
N GLU A 50 7.25 -1.95 8.95
CA GLU A 50 6.81 -1.65 10.31
C GLU A 50 5.37 -1.11 10.35
N VAL A 51 5.02 -0.20 9.42
CA VAL A 51 3.66 0.35 9.33
C VAL A 51 2.64 -0.74 8.94
N LEU A 52 3.00 -1.65 8.04
CA LEU A 52 2.13 -2.76 7.64
C LEU A 52 1.89 -3.73 8.79
N VAL A 53 2.95 -4.15 9.49
CA VAL A 53 2.84 -5.06 10.64
C VAL A 53 2.03 -4.43 11.78
N SER A 54 2.22 -3.13 12.05
CA SER A 54 1.45 -2.39 13.06
C SER A 54 -0.01 -2.08 12.66
N SER A 55 -0.39 -2.36 11.41
CA SER A 55 -1.74 -2.15 10.87
C SER A 55 -2.51 -3.48 10.68
N ASP A 56 -2.21 -4.47 11.52
CA ASP A 56 -2.85 -5.80 11.50
C ASP A 56 -2.60 -6.62 10.22
N VAL A 57 -1.53 -6.33 9.47
CA VAL A 57 -1.10 -7.16 8.33
C VAL A 57 -0.14 -8.23 8.82
N SER A 58 -0.43 -9.50 8.50
CA SER A 58 0.46 -10.61 8.86
C SER A 58 1.83 -10.48 8.20
N VAL A 59 2.91 -10.84 8.91
CA VAL A 59 4.31 -10.82 8.43
C VAL A 59 4.47 -11.42 7.03
N LYS A 60 3.86 -12.60 6.79
CA LYS A 60 3.89 -13.26 5.47
C LYS A 60 3.30 -12.40 4.35
N THR A 61 2.25 -11.64 4.64
CA THR A 61 1.59 -10.74 3.68
C THR A 61 2.42 -9.48 3.50
N THR A 62 2.95 -8.92 4.58
CA THR A 62 3.87 -7.77 4.55
C THR A 62 5.07 -8.05 3.66
N LEU A 63 5.78 -9.15 3.88
CA LEU A 63 6.92 -9.56 3.04
C LEU A 63 6.56 -9.68 1.56
N LYS A 64 5.36 -10.19 1.24
CA LYS A 64 4.90 -10.26 -0.16
C LYS A 64 4.67 -8.88 -0.77
N ILE A 65 4.18 -7.91 0.01
CA ILE A 65 3.96 -6.53 -0.43
C ILE A 65 5.31 -5.86 -0.68
N ILE A 66 6.24 -5.94 0.27
CA ILE A 66 7.59 -5.36 0.16
C ILE A 66 8.34 -5.93 -1.04
N ASN A 67 8.38 -7.26 -1.19
CA ASN A 67 9.02 -7.90 -2.34
C ASN A 67 8.41 -7.44 -3.68
N ARG A 68 7.08 -7.26 -3.75
CA ARG A 68 6.44 -6.72 -4.96
C ARG A 68 6.87 -5.29 -5.26
N LEU A 69 6.95 -4.46 -4.22
CA LEU A 69 7.35 -3.07 -4.33
C LEU A 69 8.80 -2.96 -4.80
N GLU A 70 9.72 -3.74 -4.22
CA GLU A 70 11.11 -3.82 -4.69
C GLU A 70 11.24 -4.20 -6.16
N GLN A 71 10.52 -5.24 -6.58
CA GLN A 71 10.55 -5.69 -7.99
C GLN A 71 10.01 -4.59 -8.91
N ARG A 72 9.01 -3.83 -8.45
CA ARG A 72 8.48 -2.69 -9.19
C ARG A 72 9.48 -1.55 -9.29
N VAL A 73 10.14 -1.19 -8.18
CA VAL A 73 11.20 -0.17 -8.16
C VAL A 73 12.37 -0.54 -9.07
N LYS A 74 12.80 -1.81 -9.03
CA LYS A 74 13.85 -2.35 -9.90
C LYS A 74 13.46 -2.27 -11.38
N LYS A 75 12.18 -2.51 -11.71
CA LYS A 75 11.65 -2.46 -13.08
C LYS A 75 11.53 -1.01 -13.59
N ASP A 76 10.94 -0.14 -12.79
CA ASP A 76 10.55 1.21 -13.21
C ASP A 76 11.72 2.23 -13.04
N LYS A 77 12.87 1.79 -12.50
CA LYS A 77 14.18 2.48 -12.29
C LYS A 77 14.14 3.72 -11.40
N TYR A 78 13.03 4.43 -11.37
CA TYR A 78 12.74 5.56 -10.50
C TYR A 78 11.29 5.43 -10.07
N VAL A 79 11.09 5.14 -8.79
CA VAL A 79 9.77 5.24 -8.17
C VAL A 79 9.87 6.32 -7.11
N GLY A 80 9.17 7.42 -7.36
CA GLY A 80 9.06 8.51 -6.40
C GLY A 80 8.20 8.07 -5.23
N VAL A 81 8.49 8.60 -4.05
CA VAL A 81 7.67 8.38 -2.85
C VAL A 81 6.19 8.77 -3.07
N ASN A 82 5.93 9.75 -3.93
CA ASN A 82 4.58 10.16 -4.32
C ASN A 82 3.81 9.07 -5.09
N GLU A 83 4.51 8.15 -5.76
CA GLU A 83 3.93 7.05 -6.54
C GLU A 83 3.64 5.80 -5.71
N LEU A 84 4.16 5.76 -4.48
CA LEU A 84 3.96 4.65 -3.53
C LEU A 84 2.46 4.40 -3.27
N ASN A 85 1.66 5.48 -3.23
CA ASN A 85 0.20 5.41 -3.13
C ASN A 85 -0.47 4.72 -4.32
N GLU A 86 0.03 4.93 -5.54
CA GLU A 86 -0.53 4.31 -6.74
C GLU A 86 -0.13 2.84 -6.85
N ILE A 87 1.08 2.49 -6.39
CA ILE A 87 1.55 1.09 -6.38
C ILE A 87 0.77 0.25 -5.37
N LEU A 88 0.40 0.82 -4.21
CA LEU A 88 -0.37 0.11 -3.18
C LEU A 88 -1.86 -0.04 -3.51
N LYS A 89 -2.40 0.71 -4.48
CA LYS A 89 -3.83 0.63 -4.88
C LYS A 89 -4.16 -0.52 -5.84
N THR A 90 -3.16 -1.14 -6.47
CA THR A 90 -3.34 -2.17 -7.53
C THR A 90 -3.20 -3.59 -7.03
#